data_AF-A0A6P1IXG7-F1
#
_entry.id   AF-A0A6P1IXG7-F1
#
_cell.length_a   1.000
_cell.length_b   1.000
_cell.length_c   1.000
_cell.angle_alpha   90.00
_cell.angle_beta   90.00
_cell.angle_gamma   90.00
#
_symmetry.space_group_name_H-M   'P 1'
#
loop_
_entity.id
_entity.type
_entity.pdbx_description
1 polymer ?
#
loop_
_entity_poly.entity_id
_entity_poly.type
_entity_poly.pdbx_seq_one_letter_code
_entity_poly.pdbx_strand_id
1 'polypeptide(L)' 'MQDSAVMGLVSMTQYQESRKHLFPAAQSLEWYVRNNRAKLAECGALLLVAKRRLIDPQAFDTYVMQAGRIAASERFLEAA' A
#
# COMPACT_ATOMS: atom_id res chain seq x y z
N MET A 1 -1.98 1.40 -27.08
CA MET A 1 -2.85 1.30 -25.90
C MET A 1 -1.98 1.69 -24.71
N GLN A 2 -2.12 2.95 -24.28
CA GLN A 2 -1.65 3.60 -23.04
C GLN A 2 -0.26 3.24 -22.44
N ASP A 3 0.73 4.09 -22.74
CA ASP A 3 1.99 4.26 -21.98
C ASP A 3 1.81 5.11 -20.69
N SER A 4 0.60 5.19 -20.13
CA SER A 4 0.25 6.17 -19.08
C SER A 4 0.47 5.67 -17.64
N ALA A 5 0.79 4.39 -17.42
CA ALA A 5 0.91 3.81 -16.07
C ALA A 5 2.02 4.46 -15.22
N VAL A 6 3.08 4.99 -15.84
CA VAL A 6 4.21 5.59 -15.12
C VAL A 6 3.87 6.97 -14.54
N MET A 7 2.94 7.72 -15.15
CA MET A 7 2.65 9.10 -14.73
C MET A 7 1.98 9.21 -13.35
N GLY A 8 1.39 8.11 -12.85
CA GLY A 8 0.69 8.08 -11.56
C GLY A 8 1.51 7.54 -10.38
N LEU A 9 2.75 7.12 -10.61
CA LEU A 9 3.59 6.57 -9.55
C LEU A 9 4.07 7.66 -8.61
N VAL A 10 3.93 7.42 -7.31
CA VAL A 10 4.35 8.36 -6.26
C VAL A 10 5.40 7.76 -5.34
N SER A 11 6.19 8.60 -4.70
CA SER A 11 7.04 8.16 -3.60
C SER A 11 6.21 7.72 -2.39
N MET A 12 6.81 6.90 -1.52
CA MET A 12 6.19 6.52 -0.24
C MET A 12 5.77 7.73 0.59
N THR A 13 6.58 8.79 0.61
CA THR A 13 6.28 10.03 1.33
C THR A 13 5.03 10.72 0.78
N GLN A 14 4.93 10.91 -0.53
CA GLN A 14 3.76 11.53 -1.17
C GLN A 14 2.48 10.73 -0.93
N TYR A 15 2.56 9.39 -0.99
CA TYR A 15 1.43 8.54 -0.65
C TYR A 15 1.01 8.71 0.82
N GLN A 16 1.97 8.70 1.75
CA GLN A 16 1.68 8.89 3.17
C GLN A 16 1.05 10.26 3.44
N GLU A 17 1.56 11.33 2.84
CA GLU A 17 1.05 12.69 3.02
C GLU A 17 -0.41 12.81 2.61
N SER A 18 -0.80 12.17 1.51
CA SER A 18 -2.18 12.15 1.02
C SER A 18 -3.09 11.19 1.79
N ARG A 19 -2.52 10.21 2.52
CA ARG A 19 -3.24 9.21 3.34
C ARG A 19 -2.90 9.33 4.84
N LYS A 20 -2.67 10.56 5.35
CA LYS A 20 -2.31 10.81 6.76
C LYS A 20 -3.32 10.23 7.76
N HIS A 21 -4.59 10.15 7.39
CA HIS A 21 -5.63 9.55 8.22
C HIS A 21 -5.48 8.02 8.38
N LEU A 22 -4.84 7.34 7.44
CA LEU A 22 -4.53 5.90 7.52
C LEU A 22 -3.14 5.64 8.09
N PHE A 23 -2.16 6.43 7.65
CA PHE A 23 -0.76 6.32 8.07
C PHE A 23 -0.32 7.68 8.65
N PRO A 24 -0.44 7.92 9.96
CA PRO A 24 -0.17 9.23 10.55
C PRO A 24 1.27 9.72 10.41
N ALA A 25 2.23 8.78 10.34
CA ALA A 25 3.65 9.05 10.19
C ALA A 25 4.27 8.15 9.12
N ALA A 26 5.36 8.62 8.49
CA ALA A 26 6.12 7.85 7.52
C ALA A 26 6.52 6.46 8.05
N GLN A 27 6.92 6.37 9.32
CA GLN A 27 7.29 5.12 9.98
C GLN A 27 6.15 4.08 10.01
N SER A 28 4.90 4.54 10.13
CA SER A 28 3.72 3.66 10.10
C SER A 28 3.54 3.03 8.72
N LEU A 29 3.64 3.83 7.65
CA LEU A 29 3.61 3.32 6.29
C LEU A 29 4.80 2.38 6.02
N GLU A 30 6.00 2.71 6.49
CA GLU A 30 7.16 1.84 6.34
C GLU A 30 7.00 0.49 7.04
N TRP A 31 6.49 0.50 8.27
CA TRP A 31 6.17 -0.73 8.99
C TRP A 31 5.14 -1.56 8.21
N TYR A 32 4.08 -0.93 7.72
CA TYR A 32 3.04 -1.61 6.94
C TYR A 32 3.61 -2.24 5.67
N VAL A 33 4.39 -1.47 4.90
CA VAL A 33 5.06 -1.95 3.67
C VAL A 33 6.02 -3.08 3.98
N ARG A 34 6.77 -3.01 5.09
CA ARG A 34 7.70 -4.08 5.50
C ARG A 34 6.97 -5.40 5.72
N ASN A 35 5.85 -5.39 6.44
CA ASN A 35 5.07 -6.59 6.76
C ASN A 35 4.28 -7.15 5.57
N ASN A 36 3.96 -6.32 4.58
CA ASN A 36 3.13 -6.70 3.44
C ASN A 36 3.89 -6.72 2.11
N ARG A 37 5.22 -6.55 2.13
CA ARG A 37 6.06 -6.26 0.96
C ARG A 37 5.83 -7.22 -0.21
N ALA A 38 5.79 -8.52 0.07
CA ALA A 38 5.65 -9.54 -0.97
C ALA A 38 4.31 -9.39 -1.72
N LYS A 39 3.20 -9.30 -0.97
CA LYS A 39 1.86 -9.16 -1.53
C LYS A 39 1.67 -7.81 -2.25
N LEU A 40 2.22 -6.73 -1.69
CA LEU A 40 2.20 -5.41 -2.32
C LEU A 40 2.96 -5.39 -3.66
N ALA A 41 4.07 -6.13 -3.76
CA ALA A 41 4.80 -6.25 -5.01
C ALA A 41 4.05 -7.12 -6.02
N GLU A 42 3.48 -8.25 -5.56
CA GLU A 42 2.70 -9.18 -6.38
C GLU A 42 1.49 -8.51 -7.03
N CYS A 43 0.76 -7.66 -6.29
CA CYS A 43 -0.39 -6.94 -6.82
C CYS A 43 -0.04 -5.63 -7.56
N GLY A 44 1.25 -5.31 -7.73
CA GLY A 44 1.69 -4.09 -8.42
C GLY A 44 1.56 -2.79 -7.61
N ALA A 45 1.18 -2.86 -6.33
CA ALA A 45 1.08 -1.70 -5.45
C ALA A 45 2.43 -1.09 -5.05
N LEU A 46 3.48 -1.91 -4.96
CA LEU A 46 4.84 -1.50 -4.61
C LEU A 46 5.80 -1.86 -5.75
N LEU A 47 6.46 -0.86 -6.31
CA LEU A 47 7.41 -1.00 -7.40
C LEU A 47 8.82 -0.59 -6.96
N LEU A 48 9.83 -1.25 -7.53
CA LEU A 48 11.23 -0.88 -7.37
C LEU A 48 11.78 -0.41 -8.72
N VAL A 49 11.86 0.89 -8.92
CA VAL A 49 12.36 1.50 -10.18
C VAL A 49 13.61 2.30 -9.87
N ALA A 50 14.71 2.00 -10.56
CA ALA A 50 16.02 2.64 -10.32
C ALA A 50 16.42 2.66 -8.83
N LYS A 51 16.21 1.52 -8.12
CA LYS A 51 16.45 1.34 -6.67
C LYS A 51 15.58 2.21 -5.75
N ARG A 52 14.53 2.86 -6.26
CA ARG A 52 13.58 3.66 -5.47
C ARG A 52 12.26 2.92 -5.33
N ARG A 53 11.70 2.92 -4.12
CA ARG A 53 10.36 2.40 -3.84
C ARG A 53 9.32 3.43 -4.30
N LEU A 54 8.50 3.02 -5.25
CA LEU A 54 7.37 3.78 -5.75
C LEU A 54 6.07 3.03 -5.44
N ILE A 55 5.00 3.79 -5.26
CA ILE A 55 3.66 3.28 -5.00
C ILE A 55 2.79 3.62 -6.20
N ASP A 56 2.03 2.63 -6.67
CA ASP A 56 0.80 2.87 -7.41
C ASP A 56 -0.31 3.12 -6.38
N PRO A 57 -0.84 4.35 -6.25
CA PRO A 57 -1.81 4.67 -5.21
C PRO A 57 -3.09 3.82 -5.29
N GLN A 58 -3.56 3.50 -6.51
CA GLN A 58 -4.82 2.79 -6.69
C GLN A 58 -4.68 1.32 -6.29
N ALA A 59 -3.61 0.67 -6.74
CA ALA A 59 -3.33 -0.72 -6.36
C ALA A 59 -3.05 -0.83 -4.85
N PHE A 60 -2.36 0.15 -4.27
CA PHE A 60 -2.09 0.19 -2.83
C PHE A 60 -3.37 0.37 -2.00
N ASP A 61 -4.20 1.35 -2.34
CA ASP A 61 -5.49 1.58 -1.66
C ASP A 61 -6.39 0.33 -1.73
N THR A 62 -6.41 -0.34 -2.89
CA THR A 62 -7.14 -1.60 -3.08
C THR A 62 -6.62 -2.70 -2.15
N TYR A 63 -5.30 -2.88 -2.08
CA TYR A 63 -4.69 -3.87 -1.17
C TYR A 63 -4.97 -3.56 0.30
N VAL A 64 -4.85 -2.29 0.71
CA VAL A 64 -5.12 -1.87 2.10
C VAL A 64 -6.53 -2.23 2.52
N MET A 65 -7.51 -1.96 1.66
CA MET A 65 -8.92 -2.32 1.92
C MET A 65 -9.13 -3.83 2.01
N GLN A 66 -8.51 -4.60 1.12
CA GLN A 66 -8.60 -6.06 1.14
C GLN A 66 -7.97 -6.65 2.42
N ALA A 67 -6.76 -6.22 2.75
CA ALA A 67 -6.06 -6.65 3.96
C ALA A 67 -6.83 -6.29 5.23
N GLY A 68 -7.40 -5.09 5.29
CA GLY A 68 -8.26 -4.65 6.40
C GLY A 68 -9.51 -5.52 6.58
N ARG A 69 -10.17 -5.91 5.48
CA ARG A 69 -11.34 -6.81 5.53
C ARG A 69 -10.99 -8.19 6.06
N ILE A 70 -9.87 -8.76 5.62
CA ILE A 70 -9.40 -10.08 6.08
C ILE A 70 -9.10 -10.02 7.58
N ALA A 71 -8.31 -9.04 8.02
CA ALA A 71 -7.96 -8.87 9.43
C ALA A 71 -9.19 -8.65 10.32
N ALA A 72 -10.17 -7.87 9.86
CA ALA A 72 -11.42 -7.68 10.57
C ALA A 72 -12.22 -8.99 10.67
N SER A 73 -12.30 -9.77 9.59
CA SER A 73 -12.97 -11.07 9.59
C SER A 73 -12.34 -12.03 10.59
N GLU A 74 -11.02 -12.15 10.60
CA GLU A 74 -10.29 -13.00 11.54
C GLU A 74 -10.56 -12.57 12.99
N ARG A 75 -10.47 -11.26 13.27
CA ARG A 75 -10.63 -10.72 14.61
C ARG A 75 -12.06 -10.81 15.14
N PHE A 76 -13.07 -10.67 14.29
CA PHE A 76 -14.47 -10.80 14.69
C PHE A 76 -14.91 -12.26 14.85
N LEU A 77 -14.30 -13.20 14.11
CA LEU A 77 -14.54 -14.63 14.30
C LEU A 77 -13.94 -15.15 15.62
N GLU A 78 -12.79 -14.61 16.06
CA GLU A 78 -12.20 -14.94 17.37
C GLU A 78 -13.04 -14.46 18.57
N ALA A 79 -13.95 -13.50 18.36
CA ALA A 79 -14.76 -12.88 19.39
C ALA A 79 -16.19 -13.45 19.50
N ALA A 80 -16.54 -14.43 18.65
CA ALA A 80 -17.83 -15.12 18.60
C ALA A 80 -17.72 -16.54 19.16
#